data_AF-A0A1K1SET0-F1
#
_entry.id   AF-A0A1K1SET0-F1
#
_cell.length_a   1.000
_cell.length_b   1.000
_cell.length_c   1.000
_cell.angle_alpha   90.00
_cell.angle_beta   90.00
_cell.angle_gamma   90.00
#
_symmetry.space_group_name_H-M   'P 1'
#
loop_
_entity.id
_entity.type
_entity.pdbx_description
1 polymer ?
#
loop_
_entity_poly.entity_id
_entity_poly.type
_entity_poly.pdbx_seq_one_letter_code
_entity_poly.pdbx_strand_id
1 'polypeptide(L)'
;MTFKFKLFRGLTAINLMFSTFFLMGLIIVLFTTGSIQVLSFGILLGAILIHAILSLHLQKALLDSNMVLKESTPGGIRIIGGICLFVGGYMVLSGLSLFMMLKTGNLGPLEEVMKQFPDDQRATMTAMLKPMSFFFIIVGAVIVTNVMLSYTFLKQYKNRQDEDPLF
;
A
#
# COMPACT_ATOMS: atom_id res chain seq x y z
N MET A 1 25.27 3.89 -2.61
CA MET A 1 23.84 3.97 -2.24
C MET A 1 23.64 3.56 -0.79
N THR A 2 22.91 4.34 0.00
CA THR A 2 22.63 4.05 1.42
C THR A 2 21.65 2.88 1.58
N PHE A 3 21.68 2.18 2.72
CA PHE A 3 20.72 1.11 3.04
C PHE A 3 19.26 1.57 2.91
N LYS A 4 18.95 2.78 3.42
CA LYS A 4 17.63 3.40 3.32
C LYS A 4 17.14 3.51 1.87
N PHE A 5 18.04 3.82 0.94
CA PHE A 5 17.68 3.94 -0.48
C PHE A 5 17.42 2.57 -1.12
N LYS A 6 18.22 1.54 -0.77
CA LYS A 6 17.96 0.16 -1.21
C LYS A 6 16.61 -0.34 -0.68
N LEU A 7 16.30 -0.05 0.59
CA LEU A 7 15.01 -0.37 1.19
C LEU A 7 13.87 0.35 0.47
N PHE A 8 14.01 1.65 0.19
CA PHE A 8 13.01 2.41 -0.56
C PHE A 8 12.73 1.81 -1.94
N ARG A 9 13.80 1.48 -2.70
CA ARG A 9 13.67 0.79 -3.99
C ARG A 9 12.95 -0.55 -3.88
N GLY A 10 13.34 -1.38 -2.92
CA GLY A 10 12.73 -2.69 -2.69
C GLY A 10 11.25 -2.59 -2.35
N LEU A 11 10.89 -1.74 -1.38
CA LEU A 11 9.50 -1.54 -0.97
C LEU A 11 8.64 -0.94 -2.09
N THR A 12 9.19 -0.04 -2.91
CA THR A 12 8.47 0.49 -4.07
C THR A 12 8.21 -0.59 -5.12
N ALA A 13 9.18 -1.47 -5.38
CA ALA A 13 9.00 -2.60 -6.29
C ALA A 13 7.94 -3.57 -5.76
N ILE A 14 7.95 -3.87 -4.45
CA ILE A 14 6.93 -4.70 -3.80
C ILE A 14 5.56 -4.05 -3.94
N ASN A 15 5.41 -2.76 -3.60
CA ASN A 15 4.14 -2.04 -3.72
C ASN A 15 3.64 -2.02 -5.17
N LEU A 16 4.50 -1.79 -6.14
CA LEU A 16 4.15 -1.80 -7.57
C LEU A 16 3.63 -3.18 -8.01
N MET A 17 4.36 -4.25 -7.67
CA MET A 17 3.96 -5.62 -8.01
C MET A 17 2.64 -5.99 -7.34
N PHE A 18 2.55 -5.73 -6.03
CA PHE A 18 1.37 -5.98 -5.22
C PHE A 18 0.14 -5.24 -5.75
N SER A 19 0.23 -3.92 -5.90
CA SER A 19 -0.91 -3.11 -6.35
C SER A 19 -1.34 -3.48 -7.75
N THR A 20 -0.41 -3.75 -8.66
CA THR A 20 -0.76 -4.13 -10.05
C THR A 20 -1.48 -5.48 -10.10
N PHE A 21 -0.96 -6.49 -9.41
CA PHE A 21 -1.54 -7.83 -9.39
C PHE A 21 -2.96 -7.83 -8.79
N PHE A 22 -3.13 -7.21 -7.62
CA PHE A 22 -4.43 -7.16 -6.96
C PHE A 22 -5.43 -6.25 -7.69
N LEU A 23 -4.97 -5.16 -8.34
CA LEU A 23 -5.84 -4.28 -9.10
C LEU A 23 -6.39 -5.01 -10.33
N MET A 24 -5.58 -5.83 -11.00
CA MET A 24 -6.04 -6.67 -12.10
C MET A 24 -7.14 -7.65 -11.64
N GLY A 25 -6.94 -8.31 -10.49
CA GLY A 25 -7.97 -9.17 -9.91
C GLY A 25 -9.26 -8.42 -9.56
N LEU A 26 -9.15 -7.23 -8.96
CA LEU A 26 -10.30 -6.39 -8.63
C LEU A 26 -11.05 -5.91 -9.87
N ILE A 27 -10.34 -5.58 -10.96
CA ILE A 27 -10.96 -5.17 -12.22
C ILE A 27 -11.81 -6.33 -12.78
N ILE A 28 -11.30 -7.56 -12.76
CA ILE A 28 -12.06 -8.74 -13.18
C ILE A 28 -13.34 -8.87 -12.34
N VAL A 29 -13.21 -8.80 -11.01
CA VAL A 29 -14.34 -8.91 -10.08
C VAL A 29 -15.35 -7.76 -10.29
N LEU A 30 -14.87 -6.54 -10.57
CA LEU A 30 -15.72 -5.38 -10.83
C LEU A 30 -16.57 -5.60 -12.09
N PHE A 31 -15.97 -6.11 -13.17
CA PHE A 31 -16.72 -6.41 -14.39
C PHE A 31 -17.71 -7.56 -14.23
N THR A 32 -17.44 -8.53 -13.35
CA THR A 32 -18.38 -9.63 -13.10
C THR A 32 -19.51 -9.28 -12.14
N THR A 33 -19.28 -8.37 -11.18
CA THR A 33 -20.23 -8.09 -10.10
C THR A 33 -20.91 -6.72 -10.19
N GLY A 34 -20.31 -5.75 -10.88
CA GLY A 34 -20.77 -4.36 -10.89
C GLY A 34 -20.73 -3.67 -9.51
N SER A 35 -20.04 -4.24 -8.53
CA SER A 35 -20.12 -3.78 -7.14
C SER A 35 -19.36 -2.47 -6.89
N ILE A 36 -20.06 -1.47 -6.37
CA ILE A 36 -19.48 -0.18 -5.94
C ILE A 36 -18.42 -0.37 -4.84
N GLN A 37 -18.58 -1.39 -3.99
CA GLN A 37 -17.59 -1.71 -2.96
C GLN A 37 -16.26 -2.15 -3.58
N VAL A 38 -16.31 -2.97 -4.64
CA VAL A 38 -15.13 -3.43 -5.38
C VAL A 38 -14.45 -2.25 -6.07
N LEU A 39 -15.22 -1.33 -6.67
CA LEU A 39 -14.68 -0.09 -7.25
C LEU A 39 -13.96 0.75 -6.19
N SER A 40 -14.55 0.90 -5.01
CA SER A 40 -13.96 1.67 -3.90
C SER A 40 -12.61 1.09 -3.47
N PHE A 41 -12.51 -0.24 -3.33
CA PHE A 41 -11.22 -0.90 -3.07
C PHE A 41 -10.23 -0.73 -4.22
N GLY A 42 -10.71 -0.77 -5.46
CA GLY A 42 -9.89 -0.51 -6.65
C GLY A 42 -9.26 0.88 -6.64
N ILE A 43 -10.00 1.92 -6.22
CA ILE A 43 -9.48 3.29 -6.09
C ILE A 43 -8.39 3.37 -5.03
N LEU A 44 -8.60 2.76 -3.85
CA LEU A 44 -7.60 2.77 -2.77
C LEU A 44 -6.32 2.04 -3.17
N LEU A 45 -6.44 0.91 -3.86
CA LEU A 45 -5.31 0.16 -4.38
C LEU A 45 -4.62 0.91 -5.54
N GLY A 46 -5.38 1.61 -6.37
CA GLY A 46 -4.90 2.50 -7.40
C GLY A 46 -4.05 3.65 -6.83
N ALA A 47 -4.40 4.19 -5.66
CA ALA A 47 -3.58 5.18 -4.96
C ALA A 47 -2.19 4.62 -4.61
N ILE A 48 -2.11 3.37 -4.14
CA ILE A 48 -0.83 2.69 -3.84
C ILE A 48 0.00 2.54 -5.12
N LEU A 49 -0.63 2.15 -6.24
CA LEU A 49 0.03 2.03 -7.54
C LEU A 49 0.59 3.39 -8.01
N ILE A 50 -0.22 4.45 -7.95
CA ILE A 50 0.19 5.80 -8.33
C ILE A 50 1.36 6.27 -7.46
N HIS A 51 1.29 6.08 -6.14
CA HIS A 51 2.38 6.43 -5.24
C HIS A 51 3.67 5.66 -5.55
N ALA A 52 3.57 4.37 -5.90
CA ALA A 52 4.72 3.58 -6.32
C ALA A 52 5.35 4.11 -7.61
N ILE A 53 4.54 4.50 -8.61
CA ILE A 53 5.02 5.10 -9.85
C ILE A 53 5.71 6.44 -9.59
N LEU A 54 5.13 7.32 -8.77
CA LEU A 54 5.76 8.59 -8.40
C LEU A 54 7.07 8.38 -7.62
N SER A 55 7.10 7.37 -6.74
CA SER A 55 8.30 6.98 -6.01
C SER A 55 9.41 6.47 -6.95
N LEU A 56 9.09 5.77 -8.04
CA LEU A 56 10.07 5.38 -9.05
C LEU A 56 10.68 6.61 -9.75
N HIS A 57 9.87 7.62 -10.06
CA HIS A 57 10.39 8.86 -10.66
C HIS A 57 11.33 9.59 -9.69
N LEU A 58 10.97 9.66 -8.40
CA LEU A 58 11.84 10.19 -7.36
C LEU A 58 13.15 9.41 -7.25
N GLN A 59 13.10 8.08 -7.32
CA GLN A 59 14.30 7.24 -7.29
C GLN A 59 15.23 7.51 -8.47
N LYS A 60 14.68 7.71 -9.67
CA LYS A 60 15.47 8.06 -10.85
C LYS A 60 16.12 9.44 -10.70
N ALA A 61 15.36 10.44 -10.26
CA ALA A 61 15.88 11.80 -10.02
C ALA A 61 16.91 11.89 -8.88
N LEU A 62 16.91 10.94 -7.94
CA LEU A 62 17.94 10.84 -6.92
C LEU A 62 19.23 10.16 -7.41
N LEU A 63 19.15 9.37 -8.49
CA LEU A 63 20.29 8.69 -9.09
C LEU A 63 20.94 9.50 -10.20
N ASP A 64 20.14 10.22 -10.97
CA ASP A 64 20.59 11.11 -12.03
C ASP A 64 20.40 12.56 -11.59
N SER A 65 21.52 13.26 -11.38
CA SER A 65 21.55 14.65 -10.96
C SER A 65 20.93 15.62 -11.96
N ASN A 66 20.88 15.24 -13.23
CA ASN A 66 20.38 16.10 -14.29
C ASN A 66 18.87 15.90 -14.51
N MET A 67 18.29 14.87 -13.90
CA MET A 67 16.87 14.59 -14.02
C MET A 67 16.05 15.43 -13.04
N VAL A 68 15.28 16.37 -13.59
CA VAL A 68 14.33 17.18 -12.82
C VAL A 68 12.98 16.47 -12.75
N LEU A 69 12.39 16.40 -11.55
CA LEU A 69 11.03 15.93 -11.38
C LEU A 69 10.04 16.88 -12.05
N LYS A 70 8.99 16.34 -12.68
CA LYS A 70 7.85 17.15 -13.12
C LYS A 70 7.27 17.90 -11.94
N GLU A 71 6.82 19.13 -12.14
CA GLU A 71 6.29 20.03 -11.10
C GLU A 71 5.17 19.39 -10.25
N SER A 72 4.34 18.55 -10.86
CA SER A 72 3.26 17.83 -10.17
C SER A 72 3.73 16.65 -9.30
N THR A 73 4.96 16.15 -9.48
CA THR A 73 5.43 14.92 -8.81
C THR A 73 5.60 15.11 -7.30
N PRO A 74 6.27 16.17 -6.79
CA PRO A 74 6.40 16.38 -5.35
C PRO A 74 5.05 16.54 -4.64
N GLY A 75 4.11 17.27 -5.27
CA GLY A 75 2.74 17.43 -4.77
C GLY A 75 1.99 16.09 -4.75
N GLY A 76 2.08 15.33 -5.85
CA GLY A 76 1.48 14.00 -5.95
C GLY A 76 2.02 13.02 -4.90
N ILE A 77 3.33 13.00 -4.65
CA ILE A 77 3.93 12.15 -3.61
C ILE A 77 3.32 12.46 -2.24
N ARG A 78 3.15 13.75 -1.91
CA ARG A 78 2.58 14.17 -0.62
C ARG A 78 1.09 13.82 -0.49
N ILE A 79 0.28 14.16 -1.49
CA ILE A 79 -1.18 13.95 -1.45
C ILE A 79 -1.50 12.46 -1.49
N ILE A 80 -0.98 11.75 -2.49
CA ILE A 80 -1.22 10.31 -2.64
C ILE A 80 -0.52 9.52 -1.53
N GLY A 81 0.64 9.98 -1.05
CA GLY A 81 1.30 9.41 0.13
C GLY A 81 0.41 9.51 1.38
N GLY A 82 -0.29 10.63 1.59
CA GLY A 82 -1.26 10.78 2.68
C GLY A 82 -2.38 9.75 2.61
N ILE A 83 -2.94 9.52 1.42
CA ILE A 83 -3.95 8.47 1.18
C ILE A 83 -3.35 7.09 1.47
N CYS A 84 -2.14 6.81 1.00
CA CYS A 84 -1.46 5.54 1.24
C CYS A 84 -1.15 5.30 2.72
N LEU A 85 -0.86 6.35 3.50
CA LEU A 85 -0.69 6.24 4.96
C LEU A 85 -2.00 5.86 5.63
N PHE A 86 -3.12 6.47 5.23
CA PHE A 86 -4.43 6.09 5.74
C PHE A 86 -4.75 4.63 5.40
N VAL A 87 -4.59 4.23 4.14
CA VAL A 87 -4.86 2.85 3.69
C VAL A 87 -3.94 1.85 4.39
N GLY A 88 -2.63 2.09 4.40
CA GLY A 88 -1.65 1.21 5.04
C GLY A 88 -1.88 1.11 6.55
N GLY A 89 -2.17 2.23 7.22
CA GLY A 89 -2.53 2.27 8.64
C GLY A 89 -3.80 1.49 8.93
N TYR A 90 -4.85 1.68 8.12
CA TYR A 90 -6.09 0.92 8.22
C TYR A 90 -5.86 -0.59 8.04
N MET A 91 -5.00 -0.99 7.10
CA MET A 91 -4.64 -2.40 6.91
C MET A 91 -3.91 -2.98 8.12
N VAL A 92 -2.93 -2.26 8.68
CA VAL A 92 -2.23 -2.70 9.90
C VAL A 92 -3.22 -2.86 11.06
N LEU A 93 -4.08 -1.87 11.30
CA LEU A 93 -5.06 -1.91 12.38
C LEU A 93 -6.07 -3.04 12.19
N SER A 94 -6.54 -3.26 10.96
CA SER A 94 -7.47 -4.35 10.63
C SER A 94 -6.82 -5.72 10.85
N GLY A 95 -5.57 -5.89 10.44
CA GLY A 95 -4.82 -7.13 10.65
C GLY A 95 -4.52 -7.39 12.13
N LEU A 96 -4.17 -6.35 12.90
CA LEU A 96 -4.00 -6.45 14.36
C LEU A 96 -5.31 -6.79 15.07
N SER A 97 -6.41 -6.16 14.68
CA SER A 97 -7.74 -6.46 15.21
C SER A 97 -8.12 -7.91 14.97
N LEU A 98 -7.97 -8.40 13.73
CA LEU A 98 -8.23 -9.80 13.37
C LEU A 98 -7.33 -10.76 14.15
N PHE A 99 -6.04 -10.44 14.29
CA PHE A 99 -5.11 -11.24 15.08
C PHE A 99 -5.55 -11.37 16.54
N MET A 100 -6.01 -10.27 17.15
CA MET A 100 -6.51 -10.25 18.53
C MET A 100 -7.81 -11.05 18.69
N MET A 101 -8.74 -10.94 17.74
CA MET A 101 -9.97 -11.75 17.71
C MET A 101 -9.65 -13.25 17.65
N LEU A 102 -8.75 -13.65 16.74
CA LEU A 102 -8.32 -15.05 16.61
C LEU A 102 -7.61 -15.56 17.87
N LYS A 103 -6.80 -14.73 18.52
CA LYS A 103 -6.07 -15.12 19.75
C LYS A 103 -7.02 -15.31 20.93
N THR A 104 -8.07 -14.50 21.02
CA THR A 104 -9.04 -14.54 22.12
C THR A 104 -10.18 -15.54 21.88
N GLY A 105 -10.35 -16.04 20.65
CA GLY A 105 -11.46 -16.90 20.26
C GLY A 105 -12.79 -16.16 20.10
N ASN A 106 -12.82 -14.84 20.34
CA ASN A 106 -13.99 -14.01 20.15
C ASN A 106 -13.91 -13.33 18.78
N LEU A 107 -14.58 -13.93 17.79
CA LEU A 107 -14.64 -13.41 16.42
C LEU A 107 -15.61 -12.23 16.27
N GLY A 108 -16.41 -11.93 17.30
CA GLY A 108 -17.34 -10.80 17.30
C GLY A 108 -18.26 -10.82 16.05
N PRO A 109 -18.42 -9.68 15.34
CA PRO A 109 -19.25 -9.61 14.14
C PRO A 109 -18.82 -10.55 13.01
N LEU A 110 -17.54 -10.97 13.00
CA LEU A 110 -17.05 -11.91 12.00
C LEU A 110 -17.70 -13.29 12.16
N GLU A 111 -18.12 -13.66 13.38
CA GLU A 111 -18.80 -14.94 13.62
C GLU A 111 -20.13 -15.05 12.87
N GLU A 112 -20.88 -13.95 12.79
CA GLU A 112 -22.14 -13.88 12.04
C GLU A 112 -21.89 -14.03 10.54
N VAL A 113 -20.81 -13.42 10.02
CA VAL A 113 -20.39 -13.57 8.63
C VAL A 113 -19.98 -15.01 8.35
N MET A 114 -19.21 -15.64 9.25
CA MET A 114 -18.81 -17.05 9.11
C MET A 114 -20.00 -18.00 9.12
N LYS A 115 -21.09 -17.64 9.83
CA LYS A 115 -22.33 -18.43 9.86
C LYS A 115 -23.09 -18.44 8.54
N GLN A 116 -22.86 -17.46 7.67
CA GLN A 116 -23.48 -17.39 6.34
C GLN A 116 -22.86 -18.39 5.34
N PHE A 117 -21.66 -18.89 5.62
CA PHE A 117 -21.01 -19.89 4.78
C PHE A 117 -21.54 -21.29 5.08
N PRO A 118 -21.72 -22.13 4.04
CA PRO A 118 -21.92 -23.58 4.18
C PRO A 118 -20.84 -24.22 5.06
N ASP A 119 -21.18 -25.28 5.81
CA ASP A 119 -20.30 -25.90 6.80
C ASP A 119 -18.99 -26.45 6.18
N ASP A 120 -19.04 -26.94 4.93
CA ASP A 120 -17.89 -27.40 4.15
C ASP A 120 -16.92 -26.26 3.77
N GLN A 121 -17.42 -25.03 3.65
CA GLN A 121 -16.60 -23.85 3.34
C GLN A 121 -16.13 -23.11 4.60
N ARG A 122 -16.87 -23.23 5.71
CA ARG A 122 -16.58 -22.51 6.96
C ARG A 122 -15.22 -22.88 7.54
N ALA A 123 -14.85 -24.16 7.53
CA ALA A 123 -13.54 -24.60 8.02
C ALA A 123 -12.39 -23.98 7.20
N THR A 124 -12.52 -23.98 5.87
CA THR A 124 -11.54 -23.40 4.96
C THR A 124 -11.42 -21.89 5.16
N MET A 125 -12.54 -21.16 5.23
CA MET A 125 -12.54 -19.72 5.46
C MET A 125 -11.89 -19.37 6.80
N THR A 126 -12.17 -20.14 7.86
CA THR A 126 -11.59 -19.93 9.19
C THR A 126 -10.07 -20.12 9.16
N ALA A 127 -9.59 -21.14 8.45
CA ALA A 127 -8.16 -21.40 8.28
C ALA A 127 -7.43 -20.25 7.56
N MET A 128 -8.13 -19.51 6.68
CA MET A 128 -7.57 -18.37 5.96
C MET A 128 -7.47 -17.08 6.80
N LEU A 129 -8.21 -16.97 7.91
CA LEU A 129 -8.23 -15.75 8.73
C LEU A 129 -6.86 -15.44 9.36
N LYS A 130 -6.16 -16.47 9.84
CA LYS A 130 -4.82 -16.28 10.44
C LYS A 130 -3.78 -15.79 9.44
N PRO A 131 -3.56 -16.44 8.28
CA PRO A 131 -2.62 -15.89 7.29
C PRO A 131 -3.07 -14.52 6.77
N MET A 132 -4.38 -14.27 6.66
CA MET A 132 -4.92 -12.96 6.26
C MET A 132 -4.58 -11.86 7.27
N SER A 133 -4.62 -12.13 8.58
CA SER A 133 -4.24 -11.15 9.60
C SER A 133 -2.78 -10.72 9.46
N PHE A 134 -1.87 -11.69 9.29
CA PHE A 134 -0.45 -11.41 9.08
C PHE A 134 -0.20 -10.69 7.76
N PHE A 135 -0.90 -11.10 6.70
CA PHE A 135 -0.81 -10.47 5.40
C PHE A 135 -1.14 -8.97 5.46
N PHE A 136 -2.24 -8.60 6.11
CA PHE A 136 -2.63 -7.20 6.27
C PHE A 136 -1.63 -6.38 7.08
N ILE A 137 -1.09 -6.94 8.16
CA ILE A 137 -0.06 -6.26 8.96
C ILE A 137 1.19 -6.01 8.12
N ILE A 138 1.70 -7.03 7.43
CA ILE A 138 2.95 -6.93 6.65
C ILE A 138 2.77 -5.95 5.49
N VAL A 139 1.70 -6.10 4.69
CA VAL A 139 1.45 -5.24 3.53
C VAL A 139 1.23 -3.79 3.98
N GLY A 140 0.44 -3.57 5.03
CA GLY A 140 0.22 -2.23 5.58
C GLY A 140 1.53 -1.59 6.06
N ALA A 141 2.39 -2.35 6.74
CA ALA A 141 3.71 -1.87 7.17
C ALA A 141 4.64 -1.54 6.00
N VAL A 142 4.63 -2.35 4.93
CA VAL A 142 5.38 -2.10 3.68
C VAL A 142 4.94 -0.78 3.05
N ILE A 143 3.63 -0.54 2.95
CA ILE A 143 3.08 0.69 2.38
C ILE A 143 3.50 1.90 3.21
N VAL A 144 3.25 1.87 4.53
CA VAL A 144 3.57 2.98 5.44
C VAL A 144 5.06 3.29 5.40
N THR A 145 5.92 2.28 5.51
CA THR A 145 7.37 2.46 5.47
C THR A 145 7.82 3.04 4.13
N ASN A 146 7.22 2.62 3.02
CA ASN A 146 7.54 3.15 1.70
C ASN A 146 7.20 4.64 1.57
N VAL A 147 6.05 5.07 2.10
CA VAL A 147 5.66 6.49 2.11
C VAL A 147 6.59 7.31 3.00
N MET A 148 6.93 6.82 4.20
CA MET A 148 7.85 7.55 5.09
C MET A 148 9.24 7.74 4.46
N LEU A 149 9.72 6.72 3.73
CA LEU A 149 10.95 6.84 2.94
C LEU A 149 10.78 7.79 1.77
N SER A 150 9.66 7.76 1.04
CA SER A 150 9.41 8.69 -0.08
C SER A 150 9.43 10.14 0.39
N TYR A 151 8.85 10.45 1.56
CA TYR A 151 8.91 11.80 2.15
C TYR A 151 10.33 12.21 2.53
N THR A 152 11.09 11.29 3.14
CA THR A 152 12.48 11.54 3.52
C THR A 152 13.32 11.85 2.29
N PHE A 153 13.20 11.03 1.25
CA PHE A 153 13.94 11.19 0.00
C PHE A 153 13.46 12.37 -0.84
N LEU A 154 12.18 12.71 -0.80
CA LEU A 154 11.65 13.91 -1.43
C LEU A 154 12.22 15.17 -0.78
N LYS A 155 12.32 15.20 0.56
CA LYS A 155 12.97 16.30 1.27
C LYS A 155 14.45 16.43 0.87
N GLN A 156 15.18 15.31 0.80
CA GLN A 156 16.57 15.30 0.32
C GLN A 156 16.70 15.83 -1.12
N TYR A 157 15.80 15.41 -2.02
CA TYR A 157 15.78 15.89 -3.40
C TYR A 157 15.56 17.42 -3.46
N LYS A 158 14.60 17.94 -2.69
CA LYS A 158 14.33 19.39 -2.65
C LYS A 158 15.50 20.19 -2.10
N ASN A 159 16.06 19.76 -0.97
CA ASN A 159 17.23 20.43 -0.38
C ASN A 159 18.40 20.51 -1.36
N ARG A 160 18.64 19.45 -2.15
CA ARG A 160 19.67 19.46 -3.20
C ARG A 160 19.41 20.51 -4.27
N GLN A 161 18.16 20.68 -4.70
CA GLN A 161 17.78 21.69 -5.68
C GLN A 161 17.90 23.11 -5.12
N ASP A 162 17.66 23.29 -3.82
CA ASP A 162 17.82 24.58 -3.14
C ASP A 162 19.30 24.93 -2.92
N GLU A 163 20.19 23.94 -2.79
CA GLU A 163 21.66 24.10 -2.62
C GLU A 163 22.44 24.23 -3.94
N ASP A 164 21.94 23.63 -5.03
CA ASP A 164 22.42 23.83 -6.41
C ASP A 164 21.38 24.63 -7.21
N PRO A 165 21.22 25.95 -6.98
CA PRO A 165 20.53 26.81 -7.92
C PRO A 165 21.44 26.93 -9.15
N LEU A 166 21.38 25.93 -10.04
CA LEU A 166 21.93 26.10 -11.36
C LEU A 166 21.06 27.15 -12.06
N PHE A 167 21.62 28.37 -12.05
CA PHE A 167 21.16 29.71 -12.47
C PHE A 167 20.56 30.58 -11.37
#